data_AF-A0A820NAI3-F1
#
_entry.id   AF-A0A820NAI3-F1
#
_cell.length_a   1.000
_cell.length_b   1.000
_cell.length_c   1.000
_cell.angle_alpha   90.00
_cell.angle_beta   90.00
_cell.angle_gamma   90.00
#
_symmetry.space_group_name_H-M   'P 1'
#
loop_
_entity.id
_entity.type
_entity.pdbx_description
1 polymer ?
#
loop_
_entity_poly.entity_id
_entity_poly.type
_entity_poly.pdbx_seq_one_letter_code
_entity_poly.pdbx_strand_id
1 'polypeptide(L)'
;TDFRSFYYDTALSSSIPQLMALLEFADPCKILFGSDVPYAPLPVVIDTTKSLDSFFQKNKIDKYANLWQSINRGNAKILFPDKIQD
;
A
#
# COMPACT_ATOMS: atom_id res chain seq x y z
N THR A 1 -10.32 20.12 -8.47
CA THR A 1 -10.73 19.05 -7.53
C THR A 1 -9.48 18.32 -7.12
N ASP A 2 -9.18 18.22 -5.83
CA ASP A 2 -7.93 17.66 -5.33
C ASP A 2 -8.07 16.15 -5.07
N PHE A 3 -7.46 15.32 -5.92
CA PHE A 3 -7.47 13.85 -5.73
C PHE A 3 -6.49 13.39 -4.65
N ARG A 4 -5.58 14.26 -4.16
CA ARG A 4 -4.62 13.92 -3.10
C ARG A 4 -5.28 13.83 -1.72
N SER A 5 -6.53 14.30 -1.59
CA SER A 5 -7.29 14.19 -0.34
C SER A 5 -7.82 12.78 -0.06
N PHE A 6 -7.95 11.92 -1.07
CA PHE A 6 -8.47 10.56 -0.92
C PHE A 6 -7.47 9.58 -0.32
N TYR A 7 -8.00 8.47 0.19
CA TYR A 7 -7.24 7.29 0.56
C TYR A 7 -7.26 6.28 -0.59
N TYR A 8 -6.14 5.58 -0.76
CA TYR A 8 -5.92 4.59 -1.81
C TYR A 8 -5.46 3.29 -1.18
N ASP A 9 -5.89 2.16 -1.71
CA ASP A 9 -5.32 0.86 -1.38
C ASP A 9 -4.51 0.27 -2.55
N THR A 10 -3.85 -0.85 -2.30
CA THR A 10 -3.01 -1.56 -3.29
C THR A 10 -3.62 -2.87 -3.80
N ALA A 11 -4.92 -3.11 -3.55
CA ALA A 11 -5.61 -4.30 -4.01
C ALA A 11 -5.49 -4.44 -5.54
N LEU A 12 -4.94 -5.58 -5.97
CA LEU A 12 -4.68 -5.92 -7.38
C LEU A 12 -3.87 -4.86 -8.17
N SER A 13 -3.22 -3.91 -7.48
CA SER A 13 -2.61 -2.71 -8.06
C SER A 13 -1.16 -2.54 -7.59
N SER A 14 -0.35 -3.58 -7.76
CA SER A 14 1.04 -3.64 -7.26
C SER A 14 2.12 -3.79 -8.33
N SER A 15 1.79 -3.52 -9.61
CA SER A 15 2.83 -3.42 -10.64
C SER A 15 3.72 -2.19 -10.41
N ILE A 16 4.98 -2.25 -10.86
CA ILE A 16 5.94 -1.15 -10.69
C ILE A 16 5.40 0.20 -11.22
N PRO A 17 4.81 0.29 -12.44
CA PRO A 17 4.27 1.56 -12.93
C PRO A 17 3.11 2.11 -12.07
N GLN A 18 2.22 1.23 -11.59
CA GLN A 18 1.12 1.64 -10.70
C GLN A 18 1.64 2.21 -9.39
N LEU A 19 2.60 1.52 -8.75
CA LEU A 19 3.16 1.95 -7.47
C LEU A 19 3.98 3.24 -7.60
N MET A 20 4.76 3.39 -8.68
CA MET A 20 5.48 4.63 -8.97
C MET A 20 4.52 5.81 -9.16
N ALA A 21 3.47 5.63 -9.96
CA ALA A 21 2.47 6.67 -10.17
C ALA A 21 1.72 7.03 -8.88
N LEU A 22 1.34 6.03 -8.07
CA LEU A 22 0.68 6.22 -6.79
C LEU A 22 1.56 7.02 -5.82
N LEU A 23 2.85 6.69 -5.70
CA LEU A 23 3.77 7.35 -4.77
C LEU A 23 4.16 8.77 -5.20
N GLU A 24 4.15 9.06 -6.51
CA GLU A 24 4.36 10.41 -7.01
C GLU A 24 3.12 11.29 -6.73
N PHE A 25 1.93 10.72 -6.85
CA PHE A 25 0.68 11.47 -6.80
C PHE A 25 0.06 11.60 -5.40
N ALA A 26 -0.03 10.50 -4.64
CA ALA A 26 -0.78 10.45 -3.39
C ALA A 26 0.00 10.98 -2.19
N ASP A 27 -0.73 11.33 -1.12
CA ASP A 27 -0.12 11.49 0.20
C ASP A 27 0.30 10.10 0.73
N PRO A 28 1.58 9.87 1.05
CA PRO A 28 2.04 8.57 1.53
C PRO A 28 1.37 8.10 2.83
N CYS A 29 0.83 9.02 3.64
CA CYS A 29 0.05 8.68 4.85
C CYS A 29 -1.37 8.17 4.53
N LYS A 30 -1.79 8.26 3.26
CA LYS A 30 -3.12 7.87 2.78
C LYS A 30 -3.11 6.67 1.83
N ILE A 31 -2.00 5.95 1.78
CA ILE A 31 -1.89 4.70 1.03
C ILE A 31 -1.98 3.53 2.01
N LEU A 32 -2.86 2.58 1.77
CA LEU A 32 -3.07 1.40 2.60
C LEU A 32 -2.79 0.12 1.80
N PHE A 33 -2.48 -0.96 2.50
CA PHE A 33 -2.52 -2.29 1.92
C PHE A 33 -3.97 -2.77 1.74
N GLY A 34 -4.24 -3.43 0.61
CA GLY A 34 -5.49 -4.13 0.34
C GLY A 34 -5.21 -5.46 -0.37
N SER A 35 -5.86 -6.54 0.05
CA SER A 35 -5.67 -7.88 -0.52
C SER A 35 -6.76 -8.29 -1.52
N ASP A 36 -7.96 -7.73 -1.40
CA ASP A 36 -9.17 -8.11 -2.15
C ASP A 36 -9.69 -9.55 -1.88
N VAL A 37 -9.28 -10.19 -0.78
CA VAL A 37 -9.86 -11.47 -0.35
C VAL A 37 -11.29 -11.25 0.17
N PRO A 38 -12.29 -12.09 -0.19
CA PRO A 38 -12.20 -13.33 -0.98
C PRO A 38 -12.53 -13.18 -2.48
N TYR A 39 -12.68 -11.96 -2.99
CA TYR A 39 -13.05 -11.73 -4.40
C TYR A 39 -11.90 -12.04 -5.37
N ALA A 40 -10.68 -11.64 -5.03
CA ALA A 40 -9.48 -12.06 -5.74
C ALA A 40 -9.06 -13.49 -5.38
N PRO A 41 -8.73 -14.36 -6.36
CA PRO A 41 -8.21 -15.70 -6.09
C PRO A 41 -6.91 -15.66 -5.28
N LEU A 42 -6.75 -16.55 -4.30
CA LEU A 42 -5.56 -16.60 -3.43
C LEU A 42 -4.21 -16.55 -4.16
N PRO A 43 -3.99 -17.27 -5.29
CA PRO A 43 -2.73 -17.15 -6.03
C PRO A 43 -2.44 -15.72 -6.49
N VAL A 44 -3.47 -15.00 -6.97
CA VAL A 44 -3.35 -13.60 -7.40
C VAL A 44 -3.00 -12.72 -6.22
N VAL A 45 -3.70 -12.87 -5.09
CA VAL A 45 -3.43 -12.09 -3.86
C VAL A 45 -2.00 -12.29 -3.37
N ILE A 46 -1.50 -13.54 -3.38
CA ILE A 46 -0.14 -13.87 -2.99
C ILE A 46 0.86 -13.18 -3.92
N ASP A 47 0.65 -13.24 -5.23
CA ASP A 47 1.56 -12.66 -6.22
C ASP A 47 1.56 -11.12 -6.20
N THR A 48 0.39 -10.50 -6.00
CA THR A 48 0.29 -9.04 -5.89
C THR A 48 0.93 -8.54 -4.59
N THR A 49 0.75 -9.26 -3.48
CA THR A 49 1.40 -8.94 -2.19
C THR A 49 2.92 -9.06 -2.30
N LYS A 50 3.44 -10.15 -2.89
CA LYS A 50 4.87 -10.32 -3.14
C LYS A 50 5.45 -9.22 -4.03
N SER A 51 4.68 -8.77 -5.03
CA SER A 51 5.10 -7.68 -5.92
C SER A 51 5.24 -6.36 -5.16
N LEU A 52 4.28 -6.05 -4.28
CA LEU A 52 4.35 -4.88 -3.39
C LEU A 52 5.57 -4.97 -2.46
N ASP A 53 5.77 -6.10 -1.79
CA ASP A 53 6.92 -6.31 -0.90
C ASP A 53 8.25 -6.17 -1.63
N SER A 54 8.37 -6.81 -2.80
CA SER A 54 9.55 -6.76 -3.65
C SER A 54 9.88 -5.34 -4.09
N PHE A 55 8.86 -4.54 -4.40
CA PHE A 55 9.03 -3.14 -4.78
C PHE A 55 9.70 -2.34 -3.67
N PHE A 56 9.27 -2.48 -2.41
CA PHE A 56 9.89 -1.74 -1.30
C PHE A 56 11.24 -2.33 -0.85
N GLN A 57 11.39 -3.66 -0.87
CA GLN A 57 12.62 -4.32 -0.44
C GLN A 57 13.80 -4.11 -1.40
N LYS A 58 13.55 -4.06 -2.72
CA LYS A 58 14.60 -3.83 -3.73
C LYS A 58 15.03 -2.37 -3.79
N ASN A 59 14.12 -1.45 -3.50
CA ASN A 59 14.40 -0.03 -3.42
C ASN A 59 14.82 0.37 -1.99
N LYS A 60 15.98 -0.14 -1.53
CA LYS A 60 16.61 0.23 -0.22
C LYS A 60 17.10 1.69 -0.16
N ILE A 61 16.32 2.61 -0.69
CA ILE A 61 16.49 4.04 -0.52
C ILE A 61 15.78 4.37 0.79
N ASP A 62 16.45 5.07 1.70
CA ASP A 62 15.93 5.40 3.04
C ASP A 62 14.51 6.00 3.01
N LYS A 63 14.18 6.72 1.92
CA LYS A 63 12.84 7.26 1.64
C LYS A 63 11.71 6.20 1.71
N TYR A 64 11.99 4.95 1.34
CA TYR A 64 11.01 3.85 1.28
C TYR A 64 11.05 2.92 2.49
N ALA A 65 12.12 2.96 3.29
CA ALA A 65 12.38 2.02 4.37
C ALA A 65 11.29 2.00 5.47
N ASN A 66 10.55 3.11 5.61
CA ASN A 66 9.42 3.25 6.54
C ASN A 66 8.06 3.18 5.84
N LEU A 67 8.01 3.40 4.52
CA LEU A 67 6.75 3.42 3.78
C LEU A 67 6.11 2.04 3.70
N TRP A 68 6.91 0.98 3.64
CA TRP A 68 6.39 -0.38 3.63
C TRP A 68 5.59 -0.71 4.90
N GLN A 69 6.11 -0.37 6.09
CA GLN A 69 5.42 -0.58 7.37
C GLN A 69 4.20 0.35 7.50
N SER A 70 4.33 1.61 7.06
CA SER A 70 3.21 2.55 7.03
C SER A 70 2.06 2.04 6.16
N ILE A 71 2.33 1.60 4.93
CA ILE A 71 1.31 1.11 4.00
C ILE A 71 0.69 -0.20 4.51
N ASN A 72 1.50 -1.15 4.97
CA ASN A 72 0.98 -2.43 5.47
C ASN A 72 0.13 -2.30 6.73
N ARG A 73 0.38 -1.29 7.57
CA ARG A 73 -0.35 -1.18 8.85
C ARG A 73 -0.44 0.23 9.44
N GLY A 74 0.65 0.99 9.43
CA GLY A 74 0.73 2.26 10.15
C GLY A 74 -0.36 3.27 9.75
N ASN A 75 -0.60 3.41 8.45
CA ASN A 75 -1.61 4.33 7.91
C ASN A 75 -3.03 3.89 8.26
N ALA A 76 -3.31 2.59 8.21
CA ALA A 76 -4.60 2.04 8.61
C ALA A 76 -4.87 2.30 10.10
N LYS A 77 -3.85 2.19 10.96
CA LYS A 77 -3.96 2.51 12.40
C LYS A 77 -4.28 3.99 12.64
N ILE A 78 -3.68 4.89 11.87
CA ILE A 78 -3.98 6.34 11.94
C ILE A 78 -5.42 6.61 11.49
N LEU A 79 -5.87 5.96 10.41
CA LEU A 79 -7.20 6.15 9.84
C LEU A 79 -8.32 5.55 10.72
N PHE A 80 -8.06 4.40 11.35
CA PHE A 80 -9.01 3.66 12.16
C PHE A 80 -8.47 3.35 13.57
N PRO A 81 -8.20 4.38 14.39
CA PRO A 81 -7.49 4.23 15.67
C PRO A 81 -8.22 3.32 16.66
N ASP A 82 -9.55 3.28 16.62
CA ASP A 82 -10.36 2.45 17.52
C ASP A 82 -10.53 1.00 17.03
N LYS A 83 -10.07 0.69 15.81
CA LYS A 83 -10.25 -0.63 15.17
C LYS A 83 -8.96 -1.43 15.04
N ILE A 84 -7.81 -0.77 15.04
CA ILE A 84 -6.49 -1.39 14.85
C ILE A 84 -5.62 -1.06 16.06
N GLN A 85 -5.56 -1.99 17.02
CA GLN A 85 -4.73 -1.89 18.23
C GLN A 85 -3.47 -2.74 18.08
N ASP A 86 -2.43 -2.48 18.88
CA ASP A 86 -1.17 -3.24 18.85
C ASP A 86 -1.29 -4.65 19.41
#